data_AF-A0A9E7JMN9-F1
#
_entry.id   AF-A0A9E7JMN9-F1
#
_cell.length_a   1.000
_cell.length_b   1.000
_cell.length_c   1.000
_cell.angle_alpha   90.00
_cell.angle_beta   90.00
_cell.angle_gamma   90.00
#
_symmetry.space_group_name_H-M   'P 1'
#
loop_
_entity.id
_entity.type
_entity.pdbx_description
1 polymer ?
#
loop_
_entity_poly.entity_id
_entity_poly.type
_entity_poly.pdbx_seq_one_letter_code
_entity_poly.pdbx_strand_id
1 'polypeptide(L)'
;HTPFPEASRHGSGLGFEAGQRRYECKLCLTLHNNEGNYLAHTQGKRHQTNLAKRAAREAKDAPAQPQPHKRKISLRKSVKIGRPGYRVTKQFDLETKQRSLLFQVLIYYYYDFVIQRLLYAGF
;
A
#
# COMPACT_ATOMS: atom_id res chain seq x y z
N HIS A 1 -27.95 21.46 -59.12
CA HIS A 1 -28.26 20.01 -58.97
C HIS A 1 -27.11 19.22 -59.57
N THR A 2 -26.18 18.79 -58.71
CA THR A 2 -25.14 17.82 -59.05
C THR A 2 -25.35 16.59 -58.15
N PRO A 3 -25.37 15.37 -58.72
CA PRO A 3 -25.55 14.14 -57.96
C PRO A 3 -24.20 13.53 -57.51
N PHE A 4 -24.33 12.50 -56.66
CA PHE A 4 -23.35 11.51 -56.16
C PHE A 4 -22.93 11.64 -54.69
N PRO A 5 -23.43 10.73 -53.82
CA PRO A 5 -22.69 10.27 -52.65
C PRO A 5 -21.82 9.07 -53.03
N GLU A 6 -20.50 9.22 -52.93
CA GLU A 6 -19.54 8.12 -53.04
C GLU A 6 -19.37 7.46 -51.66
N ALA A 7 -19.87 6.24 -51.54
CA ALA A 7 -19.73 5.41 -50.35
C ALA A 7 -18.27 4.92 -50.24
N SER A 8 -17.51 5.47 -49.30
CA SER A 8 -16.16 4.98 -48.99
C SER A 8 -16.18 4.01 -47.81
N ARG A 9 -16.19 2.73 -48.19
CA ARG A 9 -15.41 1.60 -47.64
C ARG A 9 -15.43 1.36 -46.13
N HIS A 10 -16.16 0.29 -45.79
CA HIS A 10 -15.88 -0.61 -44.69
C HIS A 10 -14.40 -1.00 -44.62
N GLY A 11 -13.83 -0.83 -43.42
CA GLY A 11 -12.55 -1.38 -43.02
C GLY A 11 -12.60 -1.74 -41.54
N SER A 12 -13.39 -2.75 -41.18
CA SER A 12 -13.39 -3.34 -39.84
C SER A 12 -12.14 -4.21 -39.68
N GLY A 13 -11.00 -3.57 -39.49
CA GLY A 13 -9.79 -4.21 -39.01
C GLY A 13 -9.94 -4.51 -37.51
N LEU A 14 -10.35 -5.73 -37.18
CA LEU A 14 -10.13 -6.28 -35.84
C LEU A 14 -8.65 -6.64 -35.72
N GLY A 15 -7.81 -5.62 -35.54
CA GLY A 15 -6.44 -5.77 -35.06
C GLY A 15 -6.48 -6.00 -33.55
N PHE A 16 -6.31 -7.25 -33.12
CA PHE A 16 -5.90 -7.55 -31.75
C PHE A 16 -4.44 -7.12 -31.61
N GLU A 17 -4.21 -5.82 -31.44
CA GLU A 17 -2.90 -5.29 -31.06
C GLU A 17 -2.59 -5.74 -29.63
N ALA A 18 -1.41 -6.33 -29.44
CA ALA A 18 -0.92 -6.82 -28.16
C ALA A 18 -1.12 -5.76 -27.06
N GLY A 19 -2.01 -6.08 -26.11
CA GLY A 19 -2.54 -5.15 -25.12
C GLY A 19 -1.48 -4.62 -24.17
N GLN A 20 -1.07 -3.38 -24.39
CA GLN A 20 -0.36 -2.61 -23.38
C GLN A 20 -1.38 -2.12 -22.35
N ARG A 21 -1.41 -2.73 -21.16
CA ARG A 21 -2.21 -2.22 -20.03
C ARG A 21 -1.70 -0.84 -19.62
N ARG A 22 -2.43 0.20 -20.01
CA ARG A 22 -2.27 1.56 -19.48
C ARG A 22 -3.17 1.70 -18.27
N TYR A 23 -2.63 2.19 -17.17
CA TYR A 23 -3.35 2.36 -15.91
C TYR A 23 -3.92 3.77 -15.83
N GLU A 24 -5.24 3.88 -15.70
CA GLU A 24 -5.92 5.18 -15.59
C GLU A 24 -6.32 5.49 -14.15
N CYS A 25 -6.08 6.73 -13.73
CA CYS A 25 -6.62 7.26 -12.49
C CYS A 25 -7.84 8.12 -12.80
N LYS A 26 -9.04 7.56 -12.60
CA LYS A 26 -10.33 8.26 -12.83
C LYS A 26 -10.55 9.45 -11.89
N LEU A 27 -9.87 9.50 -10.75
CA LEU A 27 -9.97 10.62 -9.81
C LEU A 27 -9.17 11.85 -10.28
N CYS A 28 -8.00 11.61 -10.88
CA CYS A 28 -7.08 12.67 -11.33
C CYS A 28 -7.10 12.88 -12.84
N LEU A 29 -7.81 12.02 -13.59
CA LEU A 29 -7.85 11.98 -15.05
C LEU A 29 -6.45 11.88 -15.66
N THR A 30 -5.61 11.01 -15.09
CA THR A 30 -4.23 10.77 -15.54
C THR A 30 -4.07 9.34 -16.04
N LEU A 31 -3.23 9.17 -17.06
CA LEU A 31 -2.87 7.87 -17.63
C LEU A 31 -1.42 7.54 -17.29
N HIS A 32 -1.16 6.29 -16.95
CA HIS A 32 0.15 5.80 -16.52
C HIS A 32 0.53 4.57 -17.35
N ASN A 33 1.76 4.58 -17.88
CA ASN A 33 2.25 3.54 -18.79
C ASN A 33 2.73 2.27 -18.07
N ASN A 34 2.90 2.33 -16.75
CA ASN A 34 3.37 1.23 -15.90
C ASN A 34 2.59 1.26 -14.57
N GLU A 35 2.32 0.08 -14.02
CA GLU A 35 1.69 -0.13 -12.72
C GLU A 35 2.44 0.56 -11.59
N GLY A 36 3.78 0.51 -11.60
CA GLY A 36 4.59 1.16 -10.56
C GLY A 36 4.33 2.68 -10.49
N ASN A 37 4.20 3.33 -11.66
CA ASN A 37 3.90 4.76 -11.73
C ASN A 37 2.46 5.06 -11.26
N TYR A 38 1.52 4.16 -11.52
CA TYR A 38 0.14 4.28 -11.04
C TYR A 38 0.05 4.13 -9.51
N LEU A 39 0.75 3.15 -8.93
CA LEU A 39 0.80 2.94 -7.48
C LEU A 39 1.40 4.15 -6.77
N ALA A 40 2.54 4.66 -7.24
CA ALA A 40 3.15 5.87 -6.70
C ALA A 40 2.22 7.09 -6.82
N HIS A 41 1.48 7.21 -7.94
CA HIS A 41 0.51 8.28 -8.13
C HIS A 41 -0.61 8.24 -7.07
N THR A 42 -1.21 7.08 -6.81
CA THR A 42 -2.31 6.94 -5.83
C THR A 42 -1.90 7.27 -4.39
N GLN A 43 -0.63 7.06 -4.06
CA GLN A 43 -0.05 7.39 -2.75
C GLN A 43 0.40 8.86 -2.66
N GLY A 44 0.44 9.58 -3.79
CA GLY A 44 0.87 10.98 -3.84
C GLY A 44 -0.11 11.96 -3.18
N LYS A 45 0.44 13.03 -2.58
CA LYS A 45 -0.32 14.06 -1.86
C LYS A 45 -1.45 14.66 -2.69
N ARG A 46 -1.22 14.93 -3.99
CA ARG A 46 -2.24 15.49 -4.89
C ARG A 46 -3.45 14.57 -5.03
N HIS A 47 -3.22 13.28 -5.23
CA HIS A 47 -4.29 12.29 -5.33
C HIS A 47 -5.14 12.25 -4.05
N GLN A 48 -4.48 12.21 -2.90
CA GLN A 48 -5.13 12.22 -1.59
C GLN A 48 -5.96 13.50 -1.36
N THR A 49 -5.44 14.67 -1.75
CA THR A 49 -6.22 15.93 -1.64
C THR A 49 -7.46 15.94 -2.53
N ASN A 50 -7.41 15.33 -3.72
CA ASN A 50 -8.58 15.20 -4.59
C ASN A 50 -9.64 14.27 -3.99
N LEU A 51 -9.20 13.19 -3.34
CA LEU A 51 -10.09 12.26 -2.64
C LEU A 51 -10.87 12.99 -1.53
N ALA A 52 -10.17 13.76 -0.70
CA ALA A 52 -10.78 14.55 0.37
C ALA A 52 -11.77 15.60 -0.18
N LYS A 53 -11.42 16.29 -1.29
CA LYS A 53 -12.31 17.24 -1.96
C LYS A 53 -13.57 16.57 -2.50
N ARG A 54 -13.47 15.37 -3.06
CA ARG A 54 -14.63 14.60 -3.56
C ARG A 54 -15.53 14.19 -2.40
N ALA A 55 -14.98 13.60 -1.35
CA ALA A 55 -15.74 13.23 -0.15
C ALA A 55 -16.48 14.42 0.48
N ALA A 56 -15.86 15.61 0.49
CA ALA A 56 -16.49 16.82 1.00
C ALA A 56 -17.64 17.36 0.13
N ARG A 57 -17.61 17.12 -1.20
CA ARG A 57 -18.71 17.47 -2.11
C ARG A 57 -19.86 16.47 -1.98
N GLU A 58 -19.54 15.17 -2.00
CA GLU A 58 -20.53 14.09 -1.81
C GLU A 58 -21.25 14.20 -0.46
N ALA A 59 -20.56 14.63 0.60
CA ALA A 59 -21.19 14.89 1.91
C ALA A 59 -22.16 16.10 1.92
N LYS A 60 -22.02 17.04 0.97
CA LYS A 60 -22.92 18.20 0.84
C LYS A 60 -24.12 17.91 -0.05
N ASP A 61 -23.93 17.10 -1.09
CA ASP A 61 -24.99 16.67 -2.02
C ASP A 61 -25.79 15.46 -1.52
N ALA A 62 -25.35 14.79 -0.45
CA ALA A 62 -26.13 13.74 0.19
C ALA A 62 -27.47 14.34 0.67
N PRO A 63 -28.63 13.84 0.21
CA PRO A 63 -29.91 14.26 0.75
C PRO A 63 -29.88 14.03 2.27
N ALA A 64 -30.56 14.90 3.02
CA ALA A 64 -30.68 14.82 4.47
C ALA A 64 -31.44 13.54 4.88
N GLN A 65 -30.79 12.39 4.71
CA GLN A 65 -31.13 11.15 5.35
C GLN A 65 -30.93 11.39 6.86
N PRO A 66 -31.87 10.98 7.72
CA PRO A 66 -31.68 11.03 9.16
C PRO A 66 -30.34 10.39 9.45
N GLN A 67 -29.43 11.16 10.07
CA GLN A 67 -28.03 10.79 10.22
C GLN A 67 -27.94 9.33 10.63
N PRO A 68 -27.39 8.42 9.79
CA PRO A 68 -27.14 7.07 10.24
C PRO A 68 -26.17 7.24 11.41
N HIS A 69 -26.65 6.87 12.59
CA HIS A 69 -25.92 6.90 13.84
C HIS A 69 -24.50 6.50 13.50
N LYS A 70 -23.54 7.43 13.63
CA LYS A 70 -22.14 7.17 13.28
C LYS A 70 -21.75 5.98 14.13
N ARG A 71 -21.85 4.77 13.57
CA ARG A 71 -21.30 3.58 14.18
C ARG A 71 -19.84 3.95 14.22
N LYS A 72 -19.39 4.34 15.42
CA LYS A 72 -17.99 4.50 15.71
C LYS A 72 -17.43 3.15 15.32
N ILE A 73 -16.83 3.10 14.14
CA ILE A 73 -16.03 1.97 13.73
C ILE A 73 -14.98 1.98 14.83
N SER A 74 -15.14 1.09 15.80
CA SER A 74 -14.09 0.83 16.76
C SER A 74 -12.96 0.34 15.88
N LEU A 75 -12.01 1.24 15.57
CA LEU A 75 -10.74 0.86 15.01
C LEU A 75 -10.31 -0.29 15.90
N ARG A 76 -10.35 -1.52 15.37
CA ARG A 76 -9.84 -2.68 16.06
C ARG A 76 -8.43 -2.25 16.44
N LYS A 77 -8.20 -1.99 17.72
CA LYS A 77 -6.87 -1.69 18.22
C LYS A 77 -6.10 -2.93 17.84
N SER A 78 -5.28 -2.83 16.80
CA SER A 78 -4.35 -3.89 16.47
C SER A 78 -3.62 -4.16 17.77
N VAL A 79 -3.64 -5.42 18.19
CA VAL A 79 -2.77 -5.84 19.28
C VAL A 79 -1.38 -5.38 18.82
N LYS A 80 -0.78 -4.41 19.54
CA LYS A 80 0.61 -4.08 19.29
C LYS A 80 1.34 -5.36 19.66
N ILE A 81 1.75 -6.12 18.64
CA ILE A 81 2.33 -7.47 18.68
C ILE A 81 3.55 -7.58 19.64
N GLY A 82 3.96 -6.48 20.29
CA GLY A 82 5.26 -6.34 20.89
C GLY A 82 6.34 -6.39 19.81
N ARG A 83 7.59 -6.17 20.20
CA ARG A 83 8.70 -6.66 19.38
C ARG A 83 8.65 -8.19 19.51
N PRO A 84 8.33 -8.94 18.45
CA PRO A 84 8.19 -10.39 18.55
C PRO A 84 9.53 -10.96 19.04
N GLY A 85 9.55 -11.40 20.31
CA GLY A 85 10.58 -12.20 20.95
C GLY A 85 12.04 -11.89 20.61
N TYR A 86 12.54 -10.66 20.73
CA TYR A 86 14.00 -10.49 20.80
C TYR A 86 14.46 -9.31 21.65
N ARG A 87 15.62 -9.47 22.30
CA ARG A 87 16.31 -8.43 23.08
C ARG A 87 17.76 -8.31 22.62
N VAL A 88 18.25 -7.08 22.46
CA VAL A 88 19.64 -6.79 22.06
C VAL A 88 20.35 -6.08 23.21
N THR A 89 21.52 -6.58 23.62
CA THR A 89 22.34 -5.96 24.68
C THR A 89 23.71 -5.62 24.12
N LYS A 90 24.19 -4.39 24.35
CA LYS A 90 25.57 -4.01 24.04
C LYS A 90 26.48 -4.49 25.17
N GLN A 91 27.56 -5.19 24.85
CA GLN A 91 28.54 -5.67 25.81
C GLN A 91 29.92 -5.11 25.47
N PHE A 92 30.71 -4.91 26.52
CA PHE A 92 32.11 -4.54 26.44
C PHE A 92 32.89 -5.48 27.33
N ASP A 93 33.81 -6.22 26.73
CA ASP A 93 34.72 -7.07 27.47
C ASP A 93 35.93 -6.25 27.93
N LEU A 94 36.19 -6.24 29.24
CA LEU A 94 37.27 -5.47 29.86
C LEU A 94 38.64 -6.12 29.65
N GLU A 95 38.70 -7.44 29.44
CA GLU A 95 39.95 -8.17 29.28
C GLU A 95 40.43 -8.10 27.83
N THR A 96 39.53 -8.38 26.88
CA THR A 96 39.85 -8.34 25.45
C THR A 96 39.67 -6.96 24.81
N LYS A 97 39.08 -6.00 25.54
CA LYS A 97 38.69 -4.66 25.05
C LYS A 97 37.77 -4.68 23.82
N GLN A 98 37.07 -5.79 23.60
CA GLN A 98 36.18 -5.94 22.45
C GLN A 98 34.76 -5.46 22.77
N ARG A 99 34.09 -4.92 21.75
CA ARG A 99 32.67 -4.57 21.82
C ARG A 99 31.85 -5.65 21.13
N SER A 100 30.69 -5.95 21.68
CA SER A 100 29.81 -6.96 21.10
C SER A 100 28.34 -6.65 21.28
N LEU A 101 27.54 -7.27 20.41
CA LEU A 101 26.09 -7.27 20.52
C LEU A 101 25.60 -8.67 20.84
N LEU A 102 24.84 -8.77 21.94
CA LEU A 102 24.17 -9.99 22.37
C LEU A 102 22.72 -9.96 21.89
N PHE A 103 22.36 -10.91 21.03
CA PHE A 103 20.98 -11.11 20.58
C PHE A 103 20.35 -12.27 21.34
N GLN A 104 19.21 -12.02 21.98
CA GLN A 104 18.41 -13.02 22.68
C GLN A 104 17.08 -13.14 21.93
N VAL A 105 16.87 -14.23 21.20
CA VAL A 105 15.64 -14.47 20.43
C VAL A 105 14.78 -15.48 21.19
N LEU A 106 13.54 -15.10 21.50
CA LEU A 106 12.51 -15.94 22.08
C LEU A 106 11.70 -16.55 20.95
N ILE A 107 11.85 -17.85 20.75
CA ILE A 107 11.10 -18.62 19.77
C ILE A 107 10.10 -19.48 20.55
N TYR A 108 8.81 -19.36 20.24
CA TYR A 108 7.76 -20.19 20.84
C TYR A 108 7.46 -21.37 19.91
N TYR A 109 7.69 -22.60 20.39
CA TYR A 109 7.19 -23.83 19.76
C TYR A 109 6.08 -24.44 20.63
N TYR A 110 5.23 -25.28 20.03
CA TYR A 110 3.97 -25.80 20.60
C TYR A 110 4.11 -26.72 21.84
N TYR A 111 5.30 -26.84 22.41
CA TYR A 111 5.62 -27.45 23.70
C TYR A 111 6.74 -26.60 24.35
N ASP A 112 6.56 -26.18 25.60
CA ASP A 112 7.43 -25.26 26.35
C ASP A 112 8.91 -25.65 26.43
N PHE A 113 9.73 -25.19 25.48
CA PHE A 113 11.20 -25.14 25.63
C PHE A 113 11.79 -23.97 24.82
N VAL A 114 12.24 -22.92 25.51
CA VAL A 114 12.87 -21.74 24.91
C VAL A 114 14.33 -22.06 24.60
N ILE A 115 14.66 -22.32 23.33
CA ILE A 115 16.06 -22.33 22.87
C ILE A 115 16.55 -20.87 22.85
N GLN A 116 17.27 -20.46 23.89
CA GLN A 116 17.98 -19.19 23.88
C GLN A 116 19.24 -19.30 23.01
N ARG A 117 19.10 -19.09 21.70
CA ARG A 117 20.27 -19.00 20.81
C ARG A 117 20.95 -17.65 21.06
N LEU A 118 22.08 -17.68 21.77
CA LEU A 118 22.96 -16.52 21.94
C LEU A 118 23.82 -16.40 20.68
N LEU A 119 23.64 -15.29 19.95
CA LEU A 119 24.53 -14.92 18.85
C LEU A 119 25.40 -13.76 19.30
N TYR A 120 26.71 -13.96 19.24
CA TYR A 120 27.74 -12.97 19.53
C TYR A 120 28.25 -12.40 18.22
N ALA A 121 28.11 -11.10 18.02
CA ALA A 121 28.81 -10.37 16.95
C ALA A 121 29.89 -9.50 17.60
N GLY A 122 31.16 -9.87 17.43
CA GLY A 122 32.30 -9.07 17.84
C GLY A 122 32.58 -7.97 16.81
N PHE A 123 32.87 -6.75 17.29
CA PHE A 123 33.26 -5.58 16.50
C PHE A 123 34.63 -5.07 16.93
#